data_AF-A0A961GL97-F1
#
_entry.id   AF-A0A961GL97-F1
#
_cell.length_a   1.000
_cell.length_b   1.000
_cell.length_c   1.000
_cell.angle_alpha   90.00
_cell.angle_beta   90.00
_cell.angle_gamma   90.00
#
_symmetry.space_group_name_H-M   'P 1'
#
loop_
_entity.id
_entity.type
_entity.pdbx_description
1 polymer ?
#
loop_
_entity_poly.entity_id
_entity_poly.type
_entity_poly.pdbx_seq_one_letter_code
_entity_poly.pdbx_strand_id
1 'polypeptide(L)' 'MAIYALGDKVPDIDPTAYVHPDATVIGGVTIGAQASIWPGAVLRGDDGEIHIGAR' A
#
# COMPACT_ATOMS: atom_id res chain seq x y z
N MET A 1 5.42 -0.45 -10.60
CA MET A 1 4.97 -0.19 -9.22
C MET A 1 4.27 1.14 -9.23
N ALA A 2 2.98 1.15 -8.88
CA ALA A 2 2.13 2.33 -8.98
C ALA A 2 1.77 2.78 -7.55
N ILE A 3 2.72 3.45 -6.89
CA ILE A 3 2.53 4.02 -5.54
C ILE A 3 2.30 5.52 -5.70
N TYR A 4 1.17 6.00 -5.19
CA TYR A 4 0.76 7.39 -5.37
C TYR A 4 0.34 8.02 -4.05
N ALA A 5 0.81 9.25 -3.83
CA ALA A 5 0.23 10.12 -2.82
C ALA A 5 -1.14 10.63 -3.28
N LEU A 6 -2.05 10.89 -2.33
CA LEU A 6 -3.30 11.58 -2.54
C LEU A 6 -3.35 12.80 -1.61
N GLY A 7 -2.97 13.96 -2.15
CA GLY A 7 -2.71 15.15 -1.33
C GLY A 7 -1.59 14.86 -0.34
N ASP A 8 -1.88 15.02 0.95
CA ASP A 8 -0.92 14.78 2.04
C ASP A 8 -0.89 13.32 2.50
N LYS A 9 -1.80 12.46 1.98
CA LYS A 9 -1.83 11.03 2.31
C LYS A 9 -0.84 10.27 1.44
N VAL A 10 0.23 9.77 2.06
CA VAL A 10 1.28 8.98 1.39
C VAL A 10 1.24 7.56 1.95
N PRO A 11 1.30 6.51 1.09
CA PRO A 11 1.41 5.15 1.58
C PRO A 11 2.65 4.95 2.46
N ASP A 12 2.45 4.33 3.63
CA ASP A 12 3.50 3.91 4.54
C ASP A 12 3.74 2.41 4.35
N ILE A 13 4.93 2.04 3.90
CA ILE A 13 5.24 0.67 3.48
C ILE A 13 6.52 0.24 4.18
N ASP A 14 6.42 -0.79 5.01
CA ASP A 14 7.59 -1.38 5.64
C ASP A 14 8.59 -1.88 4.57
N PRO A 15 9.90 -1.65 4.74
CA PRO A 15 10.92 -2.01 3.74
C PRO A 15 11.01 -3.52 3.47
N THR A 16 10.48 -4.36 4.35
CA THR A 16 10.42 -5.83 4.16
C THR A 16 9.14 -6.30 3.48
N ALA A 17 8.16 -5.42 3.29
CA ALA A 17 6.95 -5.73 2.56
C ALA A 17 7.24 -5.89 1.06
N TYR A 18 6.51 -6.81 0.43
CA TYR A 18 6.57 -7.02 -1.01
C TYR A 18 5.38 -6.38 -1.70
N VAL A 19 5.62 -5.46 -2.65
CA VAL A 19 4.59 -4.90 -3.52
C VAL A 19 4.92 -5.25 -4.96
N HIS A 20 4.10 -6.09 -5.57
CA HIS A 20 4.29 -6.48 -6.97
C HIS A 20 4.26 -5.24 -7.90
N PRO A 21 5.09 -5.18 -8.96
CA PRO A 21 5.11 -4.03 -9.88
C PRO A 21 3.76 -3.65 -10.50
N ASP A 22 2.88 -4.63 -10.70
CA ASP A 22 1.53 -4.45 -11.27
C ASP A 22 0.44 -4.19 -10.21
N ALA A 23 0.80 -4.05 -8.93
CA ALA A 23 -0.11 -3.60 -7.89
C ALA A 23 -0.17 -2.06 -7.84
N THR A 24 -1.31 -1.55 -7.36
CA THR A 24 -1.56 -0.12 -7.18
C THR A 24 -1.87 0.20 -5.73
N VAL A 25 -1.14 1.17 -5.15
CA VAL A 25 -1.30 1.63 -3.76
C VAL A 25 -1.43 3.14 -3.75
N ILE A 26 -2.53 3.67 -3.24
CA ILE A 26 -2.87 5.10 -3.31
C ILE A 26 -3.33 5.60 -1.94
N GLY A 27 -2.76 6.72 -1.50
CA GLY A 27 -3.28 7.49 -0.36
C GLY A 27 -2.98 6.87 1.00
N GLY A 28 -3.95 6.90 1.92
CA GLY A 28 -3.81 6.47 3.31
C GLY A 28 -3.77 4.95 3.46
N VAL A 29 -2.66 4.34 3.09
CA VAL A 29 -2.43 2.90 3.17
C VAL A 29 -1.18 2.61 3.98
N THR A 30 -1.29 1.77 5.00
CA THR A 30 -0.16 1.26 5.78
C THR A 30 0.02 -0.23 5.50
N ILE A 31 1.25 -0.64 5.16
CA ILE A 31 1.63 -2.02 4.86
C ILE A 31 2.72 -2.46 5.84
N GLY A 32 2.38 -3.39 6.73
CA GLY A 32 3.28 -3.91 7.76
C GLY A 32 4.38 -4.85 7.25
N ALA A 33 5.33 -5.14 8.15
CA ALA A 33 6.48 -5.97 7.86
C ALA A 33 6.12 -7.34 7.27
N GLN A 34 6.87 -7.76 6.27
CA GLN A 34 6.75 -9.05 5.58
C GLN A 34 5.37 -9.33 4.94
N ALA A 35 4.50 -8.33 4.84
CA ALA A 35 3.25 -8.41 4.10
C ALA A 35 3.52 -8.45 2.58
N SER A 36 2.55 -8.93 1.81
CA SER A 36 2.68 -9.08 0.36
C SER A 36 1.43 -8.62 -0.38
N ILE A 37 1.61 -7.71 -1.35
CA ILE A 37 0.58 -7.25 -2.28
C ILE A 37 0.89 -7.81 -3.67
N TRP A 38 -0.04 -8.60 -4.19
CA TRP A 38 0.14 -9.42 -5.40
C TRP A 38 -0.38 -8.73 -6.67
N PRO A 39 -0.02 -9.22 -7.89
CA PRO A 39 -0.38 -8.58 -9.16
C PRO A 39 -1.88 -8.26 -9.26
N GLY A 40 -2.20 -7.07 -9.78
CA GLY A 40 -3.58 -6.63 -10.01
C GLY A 40 -4.34 -6.17 -8.77
N ALA A 41 -3.78 -6.28 -7.57
CA ALA A 41 -4.38 -5.73 -6.37
C ALA A 41 -4.38 -4.19 -6.39
N VAL A 42 -5.47 -3.60 -5.90
CA VAL A 42 -5.63 -2.15 -5.78
C VAL A 42 -6.02 -1.80 -4.35
N LEU A 43 -5.14 -1.07 -3.65
CA LEU A 43 -5.43 -0.47 -2.35
C LEU A 43 -5.53 1.04 -2.53
N ARG A 44 -6.70 1.61 -2.23
CA ARG A 44 -6.97 3.03 -2.40
C ARG A 44 -7.60 3.58 -1.13
N GLY A 45 -6.78 4.15 -0.26
CA GLY A 45 -7.20 4.84 0.96
C GLY A 45 -7.50 6.31 0.67
N ASP A 46 -8.66 6.59 0.08
CA ASP A 46 -9.09 7.95 -0.28
C ASP A 46 -9.83 8.65 0.86
N ASP A 47 -10.93 8.06 1.33
CA ASP A 47 -11.77 8.58 2.40
C ASP A 47 -11.26 8.08 3.76
N GLY A 48 -11.17 6.76 3.92
CA GLY A 48 -10.62 6.07 5.10
C GLY A 48 -9.18 5.60 4.94
N GLU A 49 -8.71 4.91 5.99
CA GLU A 49 -7.39 4.28 6.02
C GLU A 49 -7.47 2.77 5.76
N ILE A 50 -6.46 2.23 5.10
CA ILE A 50 -6.30 0.78 4.89
C ILE A 50 -5.05 0.32 5.65
N HIS A 51 -5.22 -0.67 6.52
CA HIS A 51 -4.13 -1.24 7.32
C HIS A 51 -3.94 -2.72 6.97
N ILE A 52 -2.77 -3.05 6.41
CA ILE A 52 -2.33 -4.44 6.21
C ILE A 52 -1.33 -4.77 7.32
N GLY A 53 -1.70 -5.72 8.19
CA GLY A 53 -0.87 -6.12 9.32
C GLY A 53 0.44 -6.81 8.92
N ALA A 54 1.33 -6.98 9.89
CA ALA A 54 2.55 -7.78 9.72
C ALA A 54 2.23 -9.28 9.63
N ARG A 55 3.10 -10.02 8.94
CA ARG A 55 3.01 -11.48 8.80
C ARG A 55 3.54 -12.23 10.04
#